data_AF-A0A6A6ELE7-F1
#
_entry.id   AF-A0A6A6ELE7-F1
#
_cell.length_a   1.000
_cell.length_b   1.000
_cell.length_c   1.000
_cell.angle_alpha   90.00
_cell.angle_beta   90.00
_cell.angle_gamma   90.00
#
_symmetry.space_group_name_H-M   'P 1'
#
loop_
_entity.id
_entity.type
_entity.pdbx_description
1 polymer ?
#
loop_
_entity_poly.entity_id
_entity_poly.type
_entity_poly.pdbx_seq_one_letter_code
_entity_poly.pdbx_strand_id
1 'polypeptide(L)' 'QYYEYMLEKPLGEGGSMNPYYESLLVNLPNPAPNAKDPRSRAICHADENFEYFYEIKHIDSINQML' A
#
# COMPACT_ATOMS: atom_id res chain seq x y z
N GLN A 1 -9.66 8.29 -9.61
CA GLN A 1 -9.71 6.81 -9.45
C GLN A 1 -8.33 6.22 -9.69
N TYR A 2 -7.98 5.07 -9.07
CA TYR A 2 -6.67 4.39 -9.18
C TYR A 2 -6.11 4.34 -10.62
N TYR A 3 -6.98 4.16 -11.62
CA TYR A 3 -6.64 4.17 -13.04
C TYR A 3 -6.16 5.53 -13.57
N GLU A 4 -6.68 6.67 -13.10
CA GLU A 4 -6.20 8.01 -13.50
C GLU A 4 -4.80 8.27 -12.95
N TYR A 5 -4.49 7.76 -11.75
CA TYR A 5 -3.15 7.84 -11.16
C TYR A 5 -2.14 6.93 -11.88
N MET A 6 -2.58 5.79 -12.42
CA MET A 6 -1.74 4.92 -13.27
C MET A 6 -1.38 5.56 -14.62
N LEU A 7 -2.17 6.54 -15.09
CA LEU A 7 -1.82 7.33 -16.27
C LEU A 7 -0.73 8.37 -15.96
N GLU A 8 -0.75 8.97 -14.76
CA GLU A 8 0.29 9.92 -14.33
C GLU A 8 1.62 9.25 -14.01
N LYS A 9 1.59 8.02 -13.46
CA LYS A 9 2.77 7.22 -13.15
C LYS A 9 2.65 5.86 -13.83
N PRO A 10 3.01 5.73 -15.11
CA PRO A 10 2.92 4.45 -15.78
C PRO A 10 3.79 3.38 -15.09
N LEU A 11 3.37 2.12 -15.25
CA LEU A 11 4.21 0.96 -14.98
C LEU A 11 5.53 1.14 -15.74
N GLY A 12 6.66 0.82 -15.09
CA GLY A 12 7.98 1.04 -15.70
C GLY A 12 8.12 0.31 -17.04
N GLU A 13 8.95 0.85 -17.92
CA GLU A 13 9.23 0.22 -19.21
C GLU A 13 9.71 -1.23 -19.02
N GLY A 14 9.14 -2.17 -19.78
CA GLY A 14 9.54 -3.59 -19.74
C GLY A 14 8.81 -4.47 -18.71
N GLY A 15 7.75 -3.98 -18.07
CA GLY A 15 6.94 -4.79 -17.14
C GLY A 15 7.46 -4.84 -15.71
N SER A 16 8.48 -4.03 -15.38
CA SER A 16 8.84 -3.74 -14.00
C SER A 16 7.79 -2.81 -13.39
N MET A 17 7.29 -3.13 -12.20
CA MET A 17 6.41 -2.24 -11.46
C MET A 17 7.15 -0.92 -11.19
N ASN A 18 6.47 0.23 -11.33
CA ASN A 18 7.06 1.51 -10.94
C ASN A 18 7.44 1.42 -9.44
N PRO A 19 8.64 1.85 -9.01
CA PRO A 19 9.03 1.81 -7.59
C PRO A 19 8.02 2.50 -6.66
N TYR A 20 7.26 3.47 -7.18
CA TYR A 20 6.13 4.06 -6.47
C TYR A 20 5.04 3.04 -6.09
N TYR A 21 4.68 2.12 -6.98
CA TYR A 21 3.65 1.13 -6.67
C TYR A 21 4.16 0.03 -5.74
N GLU A 22 5.47 -0.25 -5.77
CA GLU A 22 6.10 -1.18 -4.81
C GLU A 22 6.05 -0.65 -3.37
N SER A 23 5.95 0.66 -3.19
CA SER A 23 5.85 1.26 -1.86
C SER A 23 4.42 1.33 -1.31
N LEU A 24 3.39 1.02 -2.12
CA LEU A 24 1.99 1.04 -1.68
C LEU A 24 1.65 -0.18 -0.84
N LEU A 25 1.01 0.04 0.31
CA LEU A 25 0.63 -1.00 1.26
C LEU A 25 -0.30 -2.04 0.65
N VAL A 26 -1.23 -1.63 -0.21
CA VAL A 26 -2.18 -2.51 -0.91
C VAL A 26 -1.54 -3.45 -1.93
N ASN A 27 -0.32 -3.14 -2.38
CA ASN A 27 0.44 -4.00 -3.28
C ASN A 27 1.40 -4.93 -2.52
N LEU A 28 1.50 -4.79 -1.21
CA LEU A 28 2.28 -5.70 -0.38
C LEU A 28 1.53 -7.01 -0.15
N PRO A 29 2.24 -8.12 0.12
CA PRO A 29 1.60 -9.37 0.48
C PRO A 29 0.68 -9.20 1.69
N ASN A 30 -0.53 -9.76 1.61
CA ASN A 30 -1.45 -9.75 2.73
C ASN A 30 -0.81 -10.44 3.95
N PRO A 31 -0.79 -9.77 5.11
CA PRO A 31 -0.18 -10.32 6.32
C PRO A 31 -1.01 -11.49 6.85
N ALA A 32 -0.41 -12.29 7.73
CA ALA A 32 -1.12 -13.37 8.41
C ALA A 32 -2.28 -12.80 9.25
N PRO A 33 -3.44 -13.49 9.36
CA PRO A 33 -4.62 -12.96 10.04
C PRO A 33 -4.44 -12.56 11.52
N ASN A 34 -3.38 -13.07 12.15
CA ASN A 34 -3.03 -12.82 13.55
C ASN A 34 -1.76 -11.97 13.71
N ALA A 35 -1.23 -11.41 12.63
CA ALA A 35 -0.05 -10.55 12.68
C ALA A 35 -0.40 -9.24 13.39
N LYS A 36 0.38 -8.92 14.43
CA LYS A 36 0.17 -7.73 15.28
C LYS A 36 1.23 -6.66 15.06
N ASP A 37 2.20 -6.90 14.19
CA ASP A 37 3.23 -5.92 13.91
C ASP A 37 2.63 -4.68 13.22
N PRO A 38 3.23 -3.49 13.42
CA PRO A 38 2.72 -2.23 12.89
C PRO A 38 2.48 -2.26 11.37
N ARG A 39 3.36 -2.95 10.61
CA ARG A 39 3.23 -3.04 9.15
C ARG A 39 2.00 -3.85 8.77
N SER A 40 1.81 -5.02 9.37
CA SER A 40 0.65 -5.87 9.11
C SER A 40 -0.66 -5.16 9.43
N ARG A 41 -0.73 -4.46 10.57
CA ARG A 41 -1.91 -3.65 10.94
C ARG A 41 -2.21 -2.57 9.91
N ALA A 42 -1.17 -1.87 9.43
CA ALA A 42 -1.33 -0.83 8.43
C ALA A 42 -1.77 -1.36 7.06
N ILE A 43 -1.28 -2.53 6.64
CA ILE A 43 -1.72 -3.19 5.39
C ILE A 43 -3.19 -3.60 5.48
N CYS A 44 -3.59 -4.27 6.57
CA CYS A 44 -5.00 -4.64 6.79
C CYS A 44 -5.90 -3.41 6.80
N HIS A 45 -5.51 -2.35 7.49
CA HIS A 45 -6.27 -1.10 7.51
C HIS A 45 -6.44 -0.49 6.13
N ALA A 46 -5.36 -0.44 5.33
CA ALA A 46 -5.41 0.10 3.98
C ALA A 46 -6.34 -0.70 3.06
N ASP A 47 -6.32 -2.04 3.17
CA ASP A 47 -7.21 -2.94 2.40
C ASP A 47 -8.68 -2.80 2.84
N GLU A 48 -8.94 -2.83 4.15
CA GLU A 48 -10.30 -2.72 4.72
C GLU A 48 -10.97 -1.37 4.42
N ASN A 49 -10.20 -0.29 4.33
CA ASN A 49 -10.71 1.06 4.10
C ASN A 49 -10.63 1.50 2.63
N PHE A 50 -10.21 0.62 1.72
CA PHE A 50 -10.02 0.93 0.29
C PHE A 50 -9.04 2.10 0.06
N GLU A 51 -8.05 2.25 0.94
CA GLU A 51 -7.06 3.33 0.94
C GLU A 51 -5.82 2.93 0.14
N TYR A 52 -6.00 2.86 -1.18
CA TYR A 52 -5.01 2.37 -2.15
C TYR A 52 -3.74 3.23 -2.28
N PHE A 53 -3.67 4.37 -1.61
CA PHE A 53 -2.56 5.33 -1.71
C PHE A 53 -1.67 5.36 -0.47
N TYR A 54 -1.97 4.58 0.57
CA TYR A 54 -1.07 4.49 1.70
C TYR A 54 0.22 3.79 1.30
N GLU A 55 1.35 4.42 1.62
CA GLU A 55 2.70 3.92 1.38
C GLU A 55 3.32 3.38 2.68
N ILE A 56 4.40 2.60 2.55
CA ILE A 56 5.21 2.10 3.68
C ILE A 56 5.61 3.23 4.65
N LYS A 57 5.93 4.43 4.14
CA LYS A 57 6.28 5.59 4.98
C LYS A 57 5.13 6.09 5.87
N HIS A 58 3.89 5.70 5.58
CA HIS A 58 2.70 6.09 6.34
C HIS A 58 2.37 5.12 7.49
N ILE A 59 3.10 4.01 7.64
CA ILE A 59 2.82 2.97 8.65
C ILE A 59 2.72 3.56 10.06
N ASP A 60 3.64 4.42 10.46
CA ASP A 60 3.63 4.97 11.83
C ASP A 60 2.42 5.87 12.07
N SER A 61 2.09 6.73 11.11
CA SER A 61 0.91 7.60 11.17
C SER A 61 -0.38 6.79 11.22
N ILE A 62 -0.50 5.74 10.41
CA ILE A 62 -1.66 4.83 10.41
C ILE A 62 -1.78 4.15 11.77
N ASN A 63 -0.69 3.62 12.32
CA ASN A 63 -0.72 2.95 13.63
C ASN A 63 -1.08 3.88 14.80
N GLN A 64 -0.81 5.18 14.70
CA GLN A 64 -1.28 6.16 15.69
C GLN A 64 -2.79 6.42 15.60
N MET A 65 -3.40 6.17 14.43
CA MET A 65 -4.84 6.32 14.20
C MET A 65 -5.64 5.04 14.51
N LEU A 66 -4.97 3.88 14.58
CA LEU A 66 -5.52 2.54 14.85
C LEU A 66 -5.55 2.15 16.33
#